data_AF-A0A7W1CF50-F1
#
_entry.id   AF-A0A7W1CF50-F1
#
_cell.length_a   1.000
_cell.length_b   1.000
_cell.length_c   1.000
_cell.angle_alpha   90.00
_cell.angle_beta   90.00
_cell.angle_gamma   90.00
#
_symmetry.space_group_name_H-M   'P 1'
#
loop_
_entity.id
_entity.type
_entity.pdbx_description
1 polymer ?
#
loop_
_entity_poly.entity_id
_entity_poly.type
_entity_poly.pdbx_seq_one_letter_code
_entity_poly.pdbx_strand_id
1 'polypeptide(L)'
;FPTAHTKFQGKKLTIWKSRVEGRGSRVKGGEILEAKCDKFLVGCGQNSVLLVEELQLEGKRRMPTRDFLNGIKVQTGEKLG
;
A
#
# COMPACT_ATOMS: atom_id res chain seq x y z
N PHE A 1 -5.90 -3.50 16.45
CA PHE A 1 -4.80 -4.27 17.05
C PHE A 1 -4.64 -5.54 16.22
N PRO A 2 -3.47 -5.90 15.63
CA PRO A 2 -2.36 -5.07 15.17
C PRO A 2 -2.73 -4.44 13.81
N THR A 3 -2.73 -3.11 13.72
CA THR A 3 -2.97 -2.46 12.43
C THR A 3 -1.65 -2.44 11.67
N ALA A 4 -1.61 -3.07 10.50
CA ALA A 4 -0.43 -3.04 9.65
C ALA A 4 -0.12 -1.57 9.33
N HIS A 5 1.11 -1.13 9.53
CA HIS A 5 1.52 0.22 9.20
C HIS A 5 2.88 0.17 8.53
N THR A 6 3.10 1.15 7.67
CA THR A 6 4.33 1.34 6.93
C THR A 6 4.68 2.82 6.92
N LYS A 7 5.86 3.17 6.41
CA LYS A 7 6.20 4.56 6.13
C LYS A 7 6.18 4.79 4.64
N PHE A 8 5.58 5.91 4.26
CA PHE A 8 5.52 6.38 2.88
C PHE A 8 5.94 7.84 2.87
N GLN A 9 7.03 8.15 2.15
CA GLN A 9 7.60 9.50 2.04
C GLN A 9 7.82 10.18 3.41
N GLY A 10 8.33 9.42 4.39
CA GLY A 10 8.57 9.92 5.76
C GLY A 10 7.31 10.08 6.62
N LYS A 11 6.12 9.79 6.10
CA LYS A 11 4.85 9.81 6.85
C LYS A 11 4.41 8.40 7.22
N LYS A 12 3.79 8.25 8.39
CA LYS A 12 3.19 6.98 8.79
C LYS A 12 1.92 6.70 7.98
N LEU A 13 1.87 5.55 7.33
CA LEU A 13 0.70 5.07 6.59
C LEU A 13 0.17 3.81 7.28
N THR A 14 -1.03 3.91 7.83
CA THR A 14 -1.72 2.81 8.51
C THR A 14 -2.67 2.14 7.55
N ILE A 15 -2.55 0.82 7.39
CA ILE A 15 -3.40 0.00 6.53
C ILE A 15 -4.52 -0.58 7.39
N TRP A 16 -5.75 -0.17 7.10
CA TRP A 16 -6.94 -0.61 7.82
C TRP A 16 -7.53 -1.88 7.21
N LYS A 17 -7.52 -1.97 5.87
CA LYS A 17 -8.06 -3.10 5.14
C LYS A 17 -7.17 -3.42 3.97
N SER A 18 -6.77 -4.68 3.89
CA SER A 18 -6.03 -5.24 2.78
C SER A 18 -6.41 -6.70 2.57
N ARG A 19 -6.15 -7.18 1.36
CA ARG A 19 -6.38 -8.55 0.93
C ARG A 19 -5.13 -9.06 0.23
N VAL A 20 -4.80 -10.32 0.44
CA VAL A 20 -3.77 -10.99 -0.36
C VAL A 20 -4.35 -11.22 -1.76
N GLU A 21 -3.80 -10.56 -2.76
CA GLU A 21 -4.21 -10.75 -4.16
C GLU A 21 -3.58 -12.02 -4.75
N GLY A 22 -2.39 -12.41 -4.27
CA GLY A 22 -1.76 -13.67 -4.65
C GLY A 22 -0.26 -13.69 -4.42
N ARG A 23 0.44 -14.53 -5.20
CA ARG A 23 1.90 -14.56 -5.26
C ARG A 23 2.36 -13.92 -6.57
N GLY A 24 3.19 -12.89 -6.47
CA GLY A 24 3.80 -12.25 -7.63
C GLY A 24 5.15 -12.88 -7.93
N SER A 25 5.49 -13.06 -9.21
CA SER A 25 6.83 -13.51 -9.58
C SER A 25 7.83 -12.37 -9.34
N ARG A 26 8.78 -12.57 -8.41
CA ARG A 26 9.89 -11.64 -8.09
C ARG A 26 9.47 -10.30 -7.48
N VAL A 27 8.66 -10.34 -6.43
CA VAL A 27 8.31 -9.14 -5.65
C VAL A 27 9.33 -8.88 -4.56
N LYS A 28 9.84 -7.64 -4.46
CA LYS A 28 10.64 -7.23 -3.30
C LYS A 28 9.72 -6.75 -2.19
N GLY A 29 10.07 -7.07 -0.95
CA GLY A 29 9.33 -6.59 0.22
C GLY A 29 9.34 -5.07 0.30
N GLY A 30 8.14 -4.49 0.35
CA GLY A 30 7.88 -3.05 0.40
C GLY A 30 7.73 -2.40 -0.98
N GLU A 31 7.88 -3.12 -2.10
CA GLU A 31 7.79 -2.52 -3.43
C GLU A 31 6.33 -2.31 -3.88
N ILE A 32 6.01 -1.13 -4.40
CA ILE A 32 4.69 -0.83 -4.95
C ILE A 32 4.61 -1.38 -6.37
N LEU A 33 3.79 -2.40 -6.58
CA LEU A 33 3.60 -3.01 -7.90
C LEU A 33 2.64 -2.22 -8.78
N GLU A 34 1.52 -1.79 -8.19
CA GLU A 34 0.46 -1.10 -8.90
C GLU A 34 -0.23 -0.11 -7.97
N ALA A 35 -0.54 1.08 -8.47
CA ALA A 35 -1.13 2.16 -7.69
C ALA A 35 -2.06 2.99 -8.58
N LYS A 36 -3.03 2.35 -9.25
CA LYS A 36 -3.86 3.00 -10.29
C LYS A 36 -5.34 2.66 -10.17
N CYS A 37 -6.17 3.66 -10.49
CA CYS A 37 -7.65 3.68 -10.51
C CYS A 37 -8.32 3.43 -9.15
N ASP A 38 -7.83 2.47 -8.39
CA ASP A 38 -8.41 1.93 -7.15
C ASP A 38 -7.58 0.74 -6.61
N LYS A 39 -6.62 0.23 -7.39
CA LYS A 39 -5.75 -0.88 -7.01
C LYS A 39 -4.43 -0.35 -6.46
N PHE A 40 -4.15 -0.68 -5.20
CA PHE A 40 -2.85 -0.46 -4.57
C PHE A 40 -2.23 -1.79 -4.17
N LEU A 41 -1.41 -2.33 -5.07
CA LEU A 41 -0.69 -3.58 -4.91
C LEU A 41 0.71 -3.31 -4.35
N VAL A 42 0.99 -3.94 -3.23
CA VAL A 42 2.28 -3.88 -2.55
C VAL A 42 2.88 -5.27 -2.49
N GLY A 43 4.09 -5.40 -3.03
CA GLY A 43 4.95 -6.55 -2.86
C GLY A 43 5.41 -6.67 -1.42
N CYS A 44 5.20 -7.85 -0.86
CA CYS A 44 5.66 -8.25 0.46
C CYS A 44 6.69 -9.38 0.32
N GLY A 45 7.37 -9.69 1.43
CA GLY A 45 8.31 -10.81 1.47
C GLY A 45 7.64 -12.14 1.06
N GLN A 46 8.46 -13.16 0.78
CA GLN A 46 7.99 -14.48 0.33
C GLN A 46 7.16 -14.46 -0.97
N ASN A 47 7.46 -13.52 -1.87
CA ASN A 47 6.76 -13.35 -3.14
C ASN A 47 5.25 -13.11 -3.00
N SER A 48 4.81 -12.50 -1.90
CA SER A 48 3.39 -12.22 -1.65
C SER A 48 2.99 -10.84 -2.17
N VAL A 49 1.75 -10.72 -2.64
CA VAL A 49 1.18 -9.44 -3.11
C VAL A 49 -0.03 -9.10 -2.25
N LEU A 50 -0.01 -7.89 -1.72
CA LEU A 50 -1.05 -7.33 -0.86
C LEU A 50 -1.75 -6.20 -1.59
N LEU A 51 -3.05 -6.38 -1.83
CA LEU A 51 -3.95 -5.34 -2.29
C LEU A 51 -4.48 -4.58 -1.08
N VAL A 52 -4.18 -3.29 -1.00
CA VAL A 52 -4.72 -2.42 0.04
C VAL A 52 -6.02 -1.81 -0.45
N GLU A 53 -7.08 -1.97 0.32
CA GLU A 53 -8.40 -1.37 0.04
C GLU A 53 -8.59 -0.07 0.83
N GLU A 54 -8.12 -0.03 2.08
CA GLU A 54 -8.29 1.11 2.98
C GLU A 54 -7.03 1.41 3.78
N LEU A 55 -6.71 2.70 3.85
CA LEU A 55 -5.51 3.20 4.49
C LEU A 55 -5.73 4.57 5.13
N GLN A 56 -4.80 4.98 5.97
CA GLN A 56 -4.80 6.26 6.66
C GLN A 56 -3.38 6.82 6.68
N LEU A 57 -3.22 7.99 6.07
CA LEU A 57 -1.98 8.74 6.20
C LEU A 57 -1.97 9.52 7.53
N GLU A 58 -0.79 9.65 8.11
CA GLU A 58 -0.52 10.49 9.27
C GLU A 58 -1.11 11.91 9.10
N GLY A 59 -1.89 12.36 10.07
CA GLY A 59 -2.59 13.64 10.03
C GLY A 59 -3.85 13.67 9.14
N LYS A 60 -4.22 12.57 8.48
CA LYS A 60 -5.46 12.46 7.70
C LYS A 60 -6.44 11.43 8.27
N ARG A 61 -7.70 11.52 7.84
CA ARG A 61 -8.74 10.53 8.12
C ARG A 61 -8.51 9.24 7.32
N ARG A 62 -9.06 8.13 7.79
CA ARG A 62 -9.14 6.87 7.01
C ARG A 62 -9.83 7.15 5.68
N MET A 63 -9.25 6.63 4.61
CA MET A 63 -9.76 6.79 3.25
C MET A 63 -9.55 5.51 2.45
N PRO A 64 -10.40 5.25 1.44
CA PRO A 64 -10.15 4.16 0.50
C PRO A 64 -8.91 4.47 -0.34
N THR A 65 -8.25 3.42 -0.81
CA THR A 65 -7.09 3.50 -1.68
C THR A 65 -7.31 4.42 -2.87
N ARG A 66 -8.49 4.38 -3.52
CA ARG A 66 -8.80 5.27 -4.65
C ARG A 66 -8.63 6.75 -4.31
N ASP A 67 -9.06 7.17 -3.11
CA ASP A 67 -9.00 8.57 -2.68
C ASP A 67 -7.55 8.95 -2.34
N PHE A 68 -6.81 8.00 -1.79
CA PHE A 68 -5.37 8.13 -1.57
C PHE A 68 -4.61 8.32 -2.90
N LEU A 69 -4.88 7.48 -3.90
CA LEU A 69 -4.25 7.56 -5.22
C LEU A 69 -4.64 8.82 -6.00
N ASN A 70 -5.85 9.33 -5.79
CA ASN A 70 -6.30 10.60 -6.37
C ASN A 70 -5.63 11.81 -5.73
N GLY A 71 -5.39 11.78 -4.41
CA GLY A 71 -4.80 12.89 -3.66
C GLY A 71 -3.28 12.88 -3.59
N ILE A 72 -2.64 11.73 -3.75
CA ILE A 72 -1.21 11.51 -3.58
C ILE A 72 -0.67 10.79 -4.81
N LYS A 73 0.35 11.37 -5.43
CA LYS A 73 1.11 10.69 -6.48
C LYS A 73 1.93 9.58 -5.84
N VAL A 74 1.51 8.36 -6.12
CA VAL A 74 2.24 7.14 -5.78
C VAL A 74 2.87 6.60 -7.04
N GLN A 75 4.17 6.33 -7.02
CA GLN A 75 4.85 5.76 -8.19
C GLN A 75 4.97 4.24 -8.04
N THR A 76 4.64 3.52 -9.11
CA THR A 76 4.95 2.09 -9.21
C THR A 76 6.47 1.91 -9.19
N GLY A 77 6.97 1.02 -8.33
CA GLY A 77 8.38 0.80 -8.05
C GLY A 77 8.92 1.54 -6.82
N GLU A 78 8.14 2.44 -6.20
CA GLU A 78 8.54 3.03 -4.91
C GLU A 78 8.57 1.96 -3.82
N LYS A 79 9.46 2.14 -2.84
CA LYS A 79 9.58 1.26 -1.69
C LYS A 79 8.93 1.92 -0.46
N LEU A 80 8.00 1.21 0.16
CA LEU A 80 7.41 1.48 1.46
C LEU A 80 8.40 1.00 2.54
N GLY A 81 8.81 1.90 3.44
CA GLY A 81 9.87 1.65 4.42
C GLY A 81 10.10 2.79 5.40
#